data_AF-A0A7J5A8P5-F1
#
_entry.id   AF-A0A7J5A8P5-F1
#
_cell.length_a   1.000
_cell.length_b   1.000
_cell.length_c   1.000
_cell.angle_alpha   90.00
_cell.angle_beta   90.00
_cell.angle_gamma   90.00
#
_symmetry.space_group_name_H-M   'P 1'
#
loop_
_entity.id
_entity.type
_entity.pdbx_description
1 polymer ?
#
loop_
_entity_poly.entity_id
_entity_poly.type
_entity_poly.pdbx_seq_one_letter_code
_entity_poly.pdbx_strand_id
1 'polypeptide(L)'
;MKAILILISFFFFANSSVSHQDTILKVDKKGNIIGLPNKFNHSKFDLEKGYLKINNKEVIFPNCIKHYFDILEKPKFTLLASWYHSKDIMPFYLNFDLSQENKDYGYNILINLETLELISINISLKQENTYYTHEIKLDKNCLDDYKKELKKLKQ
;
A
#
# COMPACT_ATOMS: atom_id res chain seq x y z
N MET A 1 -1.03 34.82 -38.45
CA MET A 1 -1.94 33.69 -38.11
C MET A 1 -1.23 32.34 -38.03
N LYS A 2 -0.37 31.95 -38.97
CA LYS A 2 0.31 30.62 -38.92
C LYS A 2 1.23 30.40 -37.71
N ALA A 3 1.93 31.42 -37.22
CA ALA A 3 2.82 31.31 -36.05
C ALA A 3 2.07 31.11 -34.72
N ILE A 4 0.87 31.67 -34.58
CA ILE A 4 0.04 31.53 -33.37
C ILE A 4 -0.49 30.09 -33.24
N LEU A 5 -0.83 29.45 -34.37
CA LEU A 5 -1.24 28.05 -34.41
C LEU A 5 -0.14 27.08 -33.95
N ILE A 6 1.13 27.41 -34.21
CA ILE A 6 2.29 26.62 -33.74
C ILE A 6 2.50 26.80 -32.24
N LEU A 7 2.27 28.01 -31.71
CA LEU A 7 2.42 28.27 -30.27
C LEU A 7 1.32 27.57 -29.45
N ILE A 8 0.10 27.51 -29.97
CA ILE A 8 -1.04 26.83 -29.34
C ILE A 8 -0.85 25.30 -29.35
N SER A 9 -0.26 24.72 -30.41
CA SER A 9 -0.03 23.27 -30.46
C SER A 9 0.99 22.81 -29.40
N PHE A 10 2.00 23.61 -29.06
CA PHE A 10 2.93 23.30 -27.97
C PHE A 10 2.28 23.30 -26.57
N PHE A 11 1.21 24.08 -26.37
CA PHE A 11 0.53 24.17 -25.07
C PHE A 11 -0.26 22.91 -24.71
N PHE A 12 -0.68 22.11 -25.71
CA PHE A 12 -1.46 20.89 -25.49
C PHE A 12 -0.62 19.63 -25.22
N PHE A 13 0.71 19.66 -25.40
CA PHE A 13 1.57 18.49 -25.15
C PHE A 13 2.15 18.43 -23.72
N ALA A 14 1.96 19.46 -22.89
CA ALA A 14 2.66 19.57 -21.61
C ALA A 14 1.93 19.00 -20.38
N ASN A 15 0.70 18.48 -20.52
CA ASN A 15 -0.08 18.03 -19.37
C ASN A 15 -0.53 16.58 -19.51
N SER A 16 0.41 15.63 -19.53
CA SER A 16 0.08 14.30 -19.03
C SER A 16 -0.01 14.41 -17.51
N SER A 17 -1.21 14.71 -17.00
CA SER A 17 -1.52 14.47 -15.60
C SER A 17 -1.24 13.00 -15.34
N VAL A 18 -0.14 12.68 -14.67
CA VAL A 18 0.08 11.36 -14.08
C VAL A 18 -1.04 11.22 -13.07
N SER A 19 -2.14 10.61 -13.50
CA SER A 19 -3.31 10.36 -12.66
C SER A 19 -2.80 9.64 -11.42
N HIS A 20 -3.04 10.23 -10.25
CA HIS A 20 -2.62 9.76 -8.94
C HIS A 20 -3.35 8.46 -8.59
N GLN A 21 -2.96 7.37 -9.23
CA GLN A 21 -3.59 6.08 -9.04
C GLN A 21 -2.58 5.09 -8.49
N ASP A 22 -3.02 4.38 -7.46
CA ASP A 22 -2.30 3.23 -6.93
C ASP A 22 -2.07 2.21 -8.03
N THR A 23 -0.84 1.71 -8.10
CA THR A 23 -0.49 0.61 -8.99
C THR A 23 -0.83 -0.70 -8.32
N ILE A 24 -1.66 -1.52 -8.97
CA ILE A 24 -1.93 -2.90 -8.54
C ILE A 24 -0.67 -3.75 -8.75
N LEU A 25 -0.20 -4.37 -7.68
CA LEU A 25 0.95 -5.26 -7.65
C LEU A 25 0.51 -6.72 -7.72
N LYS A 26 1.42 -7.59 -8.17
CA LYS A 26 1.22 -9.04 -8.16
C LYS A 26 2.20 -9.69 -7.21
N VAL A 27 1.77 -10.71 -6.48
CA VAL A 27 2.67 -11.57 -5.70
C VAL A 27 2.79 -12.90 -6.41
N ASP A 28 4.00 -13.29 -6.78
CA ASP A 28 4.23 -14.57 -7.46
C ASP A 28 4.20 -15.76 -6.47
N LYS A 29 4.26 -17.00 -6.99
CA LYS A 29 4.22 -18.22 -6.16
C LYS A 29 5.40 -18.36 -5.18
N LYS A 30 6.47 -17.57 -5.34
CA LYS A 30 7.65 -17.56 -4.45
C LYS A 30 7.58 -16.40 -3.44
N GLY A 31 6.47 -15.67 -3.43
CA GLY A 31 6.25 -14.50 -2.60
C GLY A 31 6.90 -13.23 -3.14
N ASN A 32 7.46 -13.19 -4.35
CA ASN A 32 8.07 -11.95 -4.87
C ASN A 32 6.99 -10.95 -5.28
N ILE A 33 7.19 -9.68 -4.95
CA ILE A 33 6.27 -8.60 -5.34
C ILE A 33 6.69 -8.05 -6.70
N ILE A 34 5.80 -8.17 -7.69
CA ILE A 34 6.01 -7.76 -9.08
C ILE A 34 5.23 -6.48 -9.36
N GLY A 35 5.87 -5.54 -10.07
CA GLY A 35 5.27 -4.25 -10.49
C GLY A 35 5.82 -3.04 -9.73
N LEU A 36 6.62 -3.26 -8.68
CA LEU A 36 7.36 -2.18 -8.02
C LEU A 36 8.51 -1.67 -8.92
N PRO A 37 8.88 -0.38 -8.81
CA PRO A 37 10.01 0.17 -9.56
C PRO A 37 11.33 -0.48 -9.11
N ASN A 38 12.36 -0.45 -9.98
CA ASN A 38 13.62 -1.16 -9.76
C ASN A 38 14.28 -0.89 -8.40
N LYS A 39 14.15 0.33 -7.86
CA LYS A 39 14.64 0.69 -6.52
C LYS A 39 14.00 -0.08 -5.36
N PHE A 40 12.92 -0.83 -5.59
CA PHE A 40 12.21 -1.67 -4.61
C PHE A 40 12.02 -3.12 -5.09
N ASN A 41 12.77 -3.56 -6.11
CA ASN A 41 12.53 -4.86 -6.78
C ASN A 41 12.85 -6.09 -5.92
N HIS A 42 13.68 -5.96 -4.89
CA HIS A 42 14.03 -7.04 -3.97
C HIS A 42 12.98 -7.14 -2.87
N SER A 43 11.75 -7.42 -3.27
CA SER A 43 10.57 -7.38 -2.41
C SER A 43 9.91 -8.75 -2.30
N LYS A 44 9.51 -9.10 -1.07
CA LYS A 44 8.81 -10.34 -0.77
C LYS A 44 7.65 -10.12 0.19
N PHE A 45 6.58 -10.86 -0.04
CA PHE A 45 5.42 -10.94 0.84
C PHE A 45 5.02 -12.41 1.03
N ASP A 46 4.82 -12.80 2.29
CA ASP A 46 4.31 -14.10 2.68
C ASP A 46 3.20 -13.87 3.71
N LEU A 47 1.95 -14.01 3.26
CA LEU A 47 0.76 -13.76 4.06
C LEU A 47 0.65 -14.73 5.23
N GLU A 48 0.94 -16.03 5.00
CA GLU A 48 0.84 -17.06 6.03
C GLU A 48 1.79 -16.77 7.20
N LYS A 49 3.01 -16.34 6.88
CA LYS A 49 4.01 -15.92 7.87
C LYS A 49 3.81 -14.50 8.40
N GLY A 50 2.94 -13.70 7.78
CA GLY A 50 2.83 -12.27 8.05
C GLY A 50 4.14 -11.53 7.79
N TYR A 51 4.89 -11.92 6.76
CA TYR A 51 6.22 -11.39 6.48
C TYR A 51 6.22 -10.46 5.27
N LEU A 52 6.83 -9.28 5.44
CA LEU A 52 7.06 -8.32 4.36
C LEU A 52 8.54 -7.91 4.34
N LYS A 53 9.14 -7.97 3.16
CA LYS A 53 10.49 -7.47 2.89
C LYS A 53 10.47 -6.54 1.70
N ILE A 54 11.13 -5.40 1.82
CA ILE A 54 11.46 -4.51 0.71
C ILE A 54 12.94 -4.18 0.82
N ASN A 55 13.73 -4.57 -0.18
CA ASN A 55 15.18 -4.42 -0.21
C ASN A 55 15.86 -5.04 1.03
N ASN A 56 16.55 -4.21 1.82
CA ASN A 56 17.25 -4.58 3.03
C ASN A 56 16.44 -4.31 4.31
N LYS A 57 15.12 -4.11 4.19
CA LYS A 57 14.24 -3.98 5.34
C LYS A 57 13.23 -5.10 5.35
N GLU A 58 12.90 -5.58 6.53
CA GLU A 58 11.84 -6.56 6.72
C GLU A 58 11.05 -6.28 8.00
N VAL A 59 9.84 -6.80 8.03
CA VAL A 59 8.95 -6.81 9.19
C VAL A 59 8.20 -8.13 9.22
N ILE A 60 8.06 -8.70 10.41
CA ILE A 60 7.09 -9.75 10.71
C ILE A 60 5.92 -9.06 11.39
N PHE A 61 4.73 -9.15 10.83
CA PHE A 61 3.55 -8.54 11.39
C PHE A 61 3.21 -9.20 12.74
N PRO A 62 3.16 -8.42 13.84
CA PRO A 62 2.73 -8.96 15.12
C PRO A 62 1.27 -9.40 15.03
N ASN A 63 0.85 -10.28 15.95
CA ASN A 63 -0.49 -10.88 15.93
C ASN A 63 -1.62 -9.84 15.85
N CYS A 64 -1.47 -8.69 16.50
CA CYS A 64 -2.46 -7.61 16.46
C CYS A 64 -2.67 -7.03 15.05
N ILE A 65 -1.64 -7.05 14.18
CA ILE A 65 -1.75 -6.63 12.77
C ILE A 65 -2.20 -7.79 11.91
N LYS A 66 -1.62 -8.98 12.13
CA LYS A 66 -1.98 -10.20 11.40
C LYS A 66 -3.47 -10.51 11.50
N HIS A 67 -4.07 -10.22 12.66
CA HIS A 67 -5.50 -10.35 12.90
C HIS A 67 -6.38 -9.77 11.78
N TYR A 68 -6.03 -8.61 11.21
CA TYR A 68 -6.84 -7.99 10.15
C TYR A 68 -6.80 -8.74 8.82
N PHE A 69 -5.76 -9.53 8.58
CA PHE A 69 -5.70 -10.43 7.44
C PHE A 69 -6.52 -11.71 7.67
N ASP A 70 -6.59 -12.16 8.93
CA ASP A 70 -7.19 -13.44 9.32
C ASP A 70 -8.69 -13.31 9.69
N ILE A 71 -9.18 -12.10 9.99
CA ILE A 71 -10.58 -11.88 10.42
C ILE A 71 -11.61 -12.12 9.30
N LEU A 72 -11.18 -12.05 8.04
CA LEU A 72 -12.03 -12.28 6.88
C LEU A 72 -12.05 -13.78 6.51
N GLU A 73 -13.23 -14.36 6.37
CA GLU A 73 -13.41 -15.78 6.04
C GLU A 73 -13.00 -16.11 4.60
N LYS A 74 -13.27 -15.20 3.66
CA LYS A 74 -12.97 -15.33 2.24
C LYS A 74 -12.38 -14.02 1.69
N PRO A 75 -11.15 -13.67 2.12
CA PRO A 75 -10.57 -12.38 1.78
C PRO A 75 -10.27 -12.32 0.27
N LYS A 76 -10.76 -11.25 -0.36
CA LYS A 76 -10.19 -10.68 -1.57
C LYS A 76 -9.04 -9.77 -1.15
N PHE A 77 -7.85 -10.16 -1.56
CA PHE A 77 -6.61 -9.47 -1.27
C PHE A 77 -6.12 -8.74 -2.51
N THR A 78 -5.98 -7.42 -2.43
CA THR A 78 -5.33 -6.62 -3.45
C THR A 78 -4.14 -5.89 -2.84
N LEU A 79 -2.97 -6.08 -3.44
CA LEU A 79 -1.77 -5.34 -3.08
C LEU A 79 -1.61 -4.14 -4.02
N LEU A 80 -1.51 -2.95 -3.45
CA LEU A 80 -1.45 -1.68 -4.14
C LEU A 80 -0.20 -0.92 -3.69
N ALA A 81 0.34 -0.02 -4.52
CA ALA A 81 1.38 0.90 -4.08
C ALA A 81 1.37 2.20 -4.87
N SER A 82 1.87 3.27 -4.26
CA SER A 82 2.02 4.57 -4.89
C SER A 82 3.40 5.18 -4.62
N TRP A 83 4.00 5.72 -5.68
CA TRP A 83 5.35 6.29 -5.64
C TRP A 83 5.59 7.46 -6.62
N TYR A 84 4.52 8.09 -7.10
CA TYR A 84 4.57 9.16 -8.10
C TYR A 84 4.19 10.55 -7.55
N HIS A 85 3.91 10.67 -6.25
CA HIS A 85 3.57 11.92 -5.57
C HIS A 85 4.75 12.51 -4.79
N SER A 86 4.64 13.78 -4.37
CA SER A 86 5.61 14.35 -3.43
C SER A 86 5.56 13.60 -2.09
N LYS A 87 6.74 13.35 -1.52
CA LYS A 87 6.88 12.75 -0.19
C LYS A 87 6.50 13.69 0.95
N ASP A 88 6.43 14.99 0.68
CA ASP A 88 6.02 16.00 1.66
C ASP A 88 4.53 15.90 2.01
N ILE A 89 3.73 15.32 1.12
CA ILE A 89 2.29 15.09 1.30
C ILE A 89 2.07 13.74 1.99
N MET A 90 2.71 12.69 1.48
CA MET A 90 2.63 11.33 2.02
C MET A 90 3.88 10.56 1.61
N PRO A 91 4.47 9.71 2.47
CA PRO A 91 5.53 8.81 2.03
C PRO A 91 5.02 7.88 0.94
N PHE A 92 5.94 7.36 0.10
CA PHE A 92 5.61 6.25 -0.78
C PHE A 92 5.10 5.09 0.07
N TYR A 93 4.05 4.41 -0.39
CA TYR A 93 3.37 3.42 0.41
C TYR A 93 3.02 2.16 -0.37
N LEU A 94 2.86 1.10 0.40
CA LEU A 94 2.22 -0.15 0.06
C LEU A 94 0.86 -0.18 0.79
N ASN A 95 -0.22 -0.49 0.09
CA ASN A 95 -1.55 -0.64 0.67
C ASN A 95 -2.02 -2.08 0.47
N PHE A 96 -2.37 -2.74 1.58
CA PHE A 96 -3.08 -4.02 1.56
C PHE A 96 -4.57 -3.73 1.66
N ASP A 97 -5.26 -3.83 0.52
CA ASP A 97 -6.73 -3.71 0.45
C ASP A 97 -7.35 -5.10 0.64
N LEU A 98 -8.02 -5.26 1.77
CA LEU A 98 -8.62 -6.48 2.26
C LEU A 98 -10.14 -6.32 2.23
N SER A 99 -10.80 -7.03 1.33
CA SER A 99 -12.26 -7.03 1.26
C SER A 99 -12.79 -8.45 1.29
N GLN A 100 -14.10 -8.64 1.45
CA GLN A 100 -14.72 -9.96 1.35
C GLN A 100 -16.03 -9.85 0.58
N GLU A 101 -16.36 -10.88 -0.20
CA GLU A 101 -17.66 -10.97 -0.86
C GLU A 101 -18.79 -11.01 0.17
N ASN A 102 -19.86 -10.27 -0.11
CA ASN A 102 -21.08 -10.23 0.73
C ASN A 102 -20.85 -9.68 2.14
N LYS A 103 -19.78 -8.89 2.35
CA LYS A 103 -19.58 -8.10 3.56
C LYS A 103 -19.53 -6.63 3.18
N ASP A 104 -20.20 -5.82 3.98
CA ASP A 104 -20.22 -4.37 3.82
C ASP A 104 -19.05 -3.71 4.57
N TYR A 105 -17.92 -4.40 4.71
CA TYR A 105 -16.71 -3.82 5.27
C TYR A 105 -15.44 -4.43 4.69
N GLY A 106 -14.34 -3.68 4.79
CA GLY A 106 -13.00 -4.10 4.44
C GLY A 106 -11.95 -3.30 5.20
N TYR A 107 -10.68 -3.70 5.07
CA TYR A 107 -9.55 -3.06 5.74
C TYR A 107 -8.51 -2.60 4.74
N ASN A 108 -7.89 -1.46 5.01
CA ASN A 108 -6.73 -0.95 4.27
C ASN A 108 -5.57 -0.79 5.24
N ILE A 109 -4.49 -1.54 5.03
CA ILE A 109 -3.28 -1.45 5.84
C ILE A 109 -2.21 -0.76 5.01
N LEU A 110 -1.88 0.48 5.39
CA LEU A 110 -0.88 1.28 4.69
C LEU A 110 0.46 1.18 5.41
N ILE A 111 1.50 0.86 4.65
CA ILE A 111 2.87 0.71 5.11
C ILE A 111 3.78 1.58 4.26
N ASN A 112 4.71 2.28 4.89
CA ASN A 112 5.72 3.06 4.20
C ASN A 112 6.63 2.16 3.38
N LEU A 113 6.69 2.37 2.06
CA LEU A 113 7.43 1.53 1.12
C LEU A 113 8.95 1.65 1.32
N GLU A 114 9.44 2.76 1.84
CA GLU A 114 10.86 3.01 2.10
C GLU A 114 11.30 2.50 3.48
N THR A 115 10.48 2.66 4.53
CA THR A 115 10.86 2.36 5.92
C THR A 115 10.25 1.07 6.47
N LEU A 116 9.17 0.56 5.86
CA LEU A 116 8.27 -0.47 6.38
C LEU A 116 7.52 -0.08 7.66
N GLU A 117 7.55 1.19 8.06
CA GLU A 117 6.74 1.67 9.18
C GLU A 117 5.25 1.61 8.82
N LEU A 118 4.43 1.17 9.77
CA LEU A 118 2.99 1.24 9.64
C LEU A 118 2.55 2.71 9.60
N ILE A 119 1.83 3.09 8.55
CA ILE A 119 1.26 4.43 8.41
C ILE A 119 -0.11 4.47 9.08
N SER A 120 -1.01 3.56 8.71
CA SER A 120 -2.38 3.50 9.22
C SER A 120 -3.02 2.15 8.95
N ILE A 121 -4.01 1.79 9.76
CA ILE A 121 -5.00 0.77 9.43
C ILE A 121 -6.36 1.45 9.39
N ASN A 122 -7.07 1.33 8.28
CA ASN A 122 -8.40 1.89 8.12
C ASN A 122 -9.42 0.77 7.91
N ILE A 123 -10.60 0.92 8.48
CA ILE A 123 -11.79 0.14 8.12
C ILE A 123 -12.64 0.96 7.17
N SER A 124 -13.03 0.38 6.05
CA SER A 124 -14.00 0.95 5.11
C SER A 124 -15.32 0.22 5.28
N LEU A 125 -16.37 0.94 5.67
CA LEU A 125 -17.72 0.44 5.85
C LEU A 125 -18.59 0.89 4.68
N LYS A 126 -19.31 -0.02 4.07
CA LYS A 126 -20.33 0.28 3.06
C LYS A 126 -21.67 0.41 3.76
N GLN A 127 -22.36 1.53 3.57
CA GLN A 127 -23.75 1.69 3.95
C GLN A 127 -24.50 2.19 2.72
N GLU A 128 -25.45 1.38 2.25
CA GLU A 128 -26.17 1.62 0.99
C GLU A 128 -25.20 1.81 -0.19
N ASN A 129 -25.10 3.04 -0.72
CA ASN A 129 -24.24 3.42 -1.85
C ASN A 129 -23.04 4.29 -1.43
N THR A 130 -22.75 4.40 -0.14
CA THR A 130 -21.68 5.24 0.40
C THR A 130 -20.66 4.41 1.18
N TYR A 131 -19.38 4.78 1.04
CA TYR A 131 -18.30 4.21 1.83
C TYR A 131 -17.86 5.22 2.91
N TYR A 132 -17.74 4.73 4.13
CA TYR A 132 -17.23 5.48 5.28
C TYR A 132 -15.90 4.85 5.71
N THR A 133 -14.85 5.65 5.79
CA THR A 133 -13.54 5.18 6.20
C THR A 133 -13.19 5.72 7.57
N HIS A 134 -12.78 4.83 8.47
CA HIS A 134 -12.35 5.16 9.82
C HIS A 134 -10.96 4.58 10.10
N GLU A 135 -10.07 5.39 10.64
CA GLU A 135 -8.78 4.91 11.13
C GLU A 135 -8.97 4.13 12.42
N ILE A 136 -8.35 2.95 12.48
CA ILE A 136 -8.31 2.10 13.66
C ILE A 136 -7.11 2.52 14.51
N LYS A 137 -7.40 3.01 15.71
CA LYS A 137 -6.37 3.33 16.70
C LYS A 137 -5.87 2.05 17.36
N LEU A 138 -4.64 1.68 17.04
CA LEU A 138 -3.95 0.58 17.69
C LEU A 138 -3.50 0.99 19.08
N ASP A 139 -3.54 0.04 20.02
CA ASP A 139 -2.97 0.27 21.34
C ASP A 139 -1.45 0.40 21.27
N LYS A 140 -0.87 0.96 22.35
CA LYS A 140 0.57 1.20 22.44
C LYS A 140 1.38 -0.10 22.34
N ASN A 141 0.87 -1.20 22.89
CA ASN A 141 1.61 -2.47 22.91
C ASN A 141 1.75 -3.02 21.49
N CYS A 142 0.68 -2.97 20.70
CA CYS A 142 0.69 -3.39 19.29
C CYS A 142 1.68 -2.55 18.46
N LEU A 143 1.69 -1.23 18.65
CA LEU A 143 2.65 -0.34 17.97
C LEU A 143 4.10 -0.60 18.39
N ASP A 144 4.32 -0.84 19.68
CA ASP A 144 5.66 -1.16 20.21
C ASP A 144 6.15 -2.53 19.70
N ASP A 145 5.26 -3.52 19.60
CA ASP A 145 5.59 -4.83 19.04
C ASP A 145 5.88 -4.75 17.54
N TYR A 146 5.10 -3.96 16.77
CA TYR A 146 5.40 -3.71 15.37
C TYR A 146 6.80 -3.12 15.18
N LYS A 147 7.16 -2.12 15.99
CA LYS A 147 8.47 -1.47 15.94
C LYS A 147 9.62 -2.43 16.27
N LYS A 148 9.42 -3.37 17.20
CA LYS A 148 10.44 -4.40 17.53
C LYS A 148 10.69 -5.37 16.37
N GLU A 149 9.67 -5.64 15.56
CA GLU A 149 9.80 -6.55 14.42
C GLU A 149 10.42 -5.90 13.17
N LEU A 150 10.49 -4.57 13.12
CA LEU A 150 11.20 -3.87 12.05
C LEU A 150 12.70 -4.11 12.13
N LYS A 151 13.26 -4.70 11.07
CA LYS A 151 14.68 -5.04 11.00
C LYS A 151 15.31 -4.48 9.73
N LYS A 152 16.53 -3.94 9.88
CA LYS A 152 17.42 -3.61 8.76
C LYS A 152 18.44 -4.73 8.60
N LEU A 153 18.38 -5.42 7.46
CA LEU A 153 19.30 -6.48 7.10
C LEU A 153 20.68 -5.90 6.79
N LYS A 154 21.73 -6.56 7.28
CA LYS A 154 23.11 -6.27 6.87
C LYS A 154 23.25 -6.64 5.40
N GLN A 155 23.79 -5.73 4.61
CA GLN A 155 24.10 -5.94 3.19
C GLN A 155 25.36 -6.77 3.03
#